data_AF-A0A8T0EQZ0-F1
#
_entry.id   AF-A0A8T0EQZ0-F1
#
_cell.length_a   1.000
_cell.length_b   1.000
_cell.length_c   1.000
_cell.angle_alpha   90.00
_cell.angle_beta   90.00
_cell.angle_gamma   90.00
#
_symmetry.space_group_name_H-M   'P 1'
#
loop_
_entity.id
_entity.type
_entity.pdbx_description
1 polymer ?
#
loop_
_entity_poly.entity_id
_entity_poly.type
_entity_poly.pdbx_seq_one_letter_code
_entity_poly.pdbx_strand_id
1 'polypeptide(L)'
;MDNLESQEMELLALQNIYEERDFKIDEMNPLSGRFAAQVRLPQSFLIRYRSFQGSLDSQDNEVHAEESFHIEHLPPIDLCFRFPETYPLQTCPAFLLSCNWLTLKQLSDLCRHLESVWDSNRDAILFTWFQFLQDEILDFLKINDSLDITELLKFKIQDNFRTRVPSNDESCDDSGGTATKDCSLQDMKTISEILNLKPSISGGFIKRS
;
A
#
# COMPACT_ATOMS: atom_id res chain seq x y z
N MET A 1 17.61 4.08 -32.76
CA MET A 1 17.60 4.93 -31.55
C MET A 1 18.54 4.28 -30.56
N ASP A 2 19.43 5.07 -29.96
CA ASP A 2 20.27 4.55 -28.87
C ASP A 2 19.39 4.32 -27.62
N ASN A 3 19.81 3.42 -26.74
CA ASN A 3 19.14 3.16 -25.47
C ASN A 3 19.06 4.44 -24.63
N LEU A 4 20.17 5.17 -24.52
CA LEU A 4 20.21 6.42 -23.76
C LEU A 4 19.25 7.47 -24.33
N GLU A 5 19.24 7.66 -25.64
CA GLU A 5 18.32 8.58 -26.31
C GLU A 5 16.85 8.19 -26.05
N SER A 6 16.54 6.88 -26.09
CA SER A 6 15.20 6.37 -25.81
C SER A 6 14.78 6.63 -24.36
N GLN A 7 15.70 6.42 -23.41
CA GLN A 7 15.48 6.69 -21.98
C GLN A 7 15.20 8.18 -21.72
N GLU A 8 16.01 9.07 -22.28
CA GLU A 8 15.86 10.53 -22.10
C GLU A 8 14.54 11.03 -22.67
N MET A 9 14.15 10.54 -23.86
CA MET A 9 12.87 10.90 -24.45
C MET A 9 11.67 10.38 -23.67
N GLU A 10 11.71 9.14 -23.17
CA GLU A 10 10.65 8.57 -22.34
C GLU A 10 10.44 9.42 -21.09
N LEU A 11 11.53 9.77 -20.40
CA LEU A 11 11.48 10.61 -19.21
C LEU A 11 10.95 12.01 -19.48
N LEU A 12 11.41 12.65 -20.56
CA LEU A 12 10.93 13.96 -20.97
C LEU A 12 9.44 13.94 -21.30
N ALA A 13 8.97 12.89 -21.98
CA ALA A 13 7.54 12.72 -22.27
C ALA A 13 6.73 12.61 -20.97
N LEU A 14 7.21 11.82 -20.00
CA LEU A 14 6.54 11.65 -18.70
C LEU A 14 6.53 12.92 -17.86
N GLN A 15 7.61 13.71 -17.86
CA GLN A 15 7.63 15.02 -17.19
C GLN A 15 6.60 16.01 -17.77
N ASN A 16 6.24 15.86 -19.04
CA ASN A 16 5.20 16.70 -19.66
C ASN A 16 3.77 16.20 -19.38
N ILE A 17 3.62 14.92 -19.03
CA ILE A 17 2.31 14.30 -18.76
C ILE A 17 1.95 14.39 -17.28
N TYR A 18 2.93 14.19 -16.39
CA TYR A 18 2.70 14.08 -14.96
C TYR A 18 3.26 15.27 -14.20
N GLU A 19 2.54 15.68 -13.16
CA GLU A 19 2.99 16.74 -12.26
C GLU A 19 4.17 16.28 -11.40
N GLU A 20 5.03 17.22 -10.98
CA GLU A 20 6.19 16.96 -10.11
C GLU A 20 5.84 16.30 -8.77
N ARG A 21 4.58 16.42 -8.33
CA ARG A 21 4.12 15.76 -7.11
C ARG A 21 4.08 14.24 -7.27
N ASP A 22 3.68 13.79 -8.46
CA ASP A 22 3.38 12.39 -8.74
C ASP A 22 4.56 11.70 -9.45
N PHE A 23 5.35 12.42 -10.23
CA PHE A 23 6.53 11.89 -10.93
C PHE A 23 7.77 12.75 -10.69
N LYS A 24 8.88 12.11 -10.31
CA LYS A 24 10.18 12.78 -10.12
C LYS A 24 11.30 11.95 -10.72
N ILE A 25 12.26 12.64 -11.32
CA ILE A 25 13.50 12.05 -11.81
C ILE A 25 14.60 12.37 -10.80
N ASP A 26 15.40 11.37 -10.46
CA ASP A 26 16.56 11.55 -9.62
C ASP A 26 17.76 11.94 -10.49
N GLU A 27 18.55 12.94 -10.04
CA GLU A 27 19.79 13.36 -10.71
C GLU A 27 20.93 12.33 -10.48
N MET A 28 20.71 11.09 -10.92
CA MET A 28 21.65 9.98 -10.77
C MET A 28 22.02 9.37 -12.12
N ASN A 29 23.18 8.72 -12.18
CA ASN A 29 23.61 7.89 -13.28
C ASN A 29 23.82 6.44 -12.76
N PRO A 30 23.09 5.44 -13.28
CA PRO A 30 22.13 5.52 -14.38
C PRO A 30 20.83 6.27 -14.02
N LEU A 31 20.12 6.72 -15.07
CA LEU A 31 18.86 7.44 -14.98
C LEU A 31 17.85 6.67 -14.12
N SER A 32 17.23 7.36 -13.20
CA SER A 32 16.28 6.78 -12.23
C SER A 32 15.24 7.79 -11.81
N GLY A 33 14.20 7.32 -11.15
CA GLY A 33 13.16 8.18 -10.63
C GLY A 33 12.11 7.42 -9.85
N ARG A 34 11.06 8.15 -9.49
CA ARG A 34 9.93 7.63 -8.74
C ARG A 34 8.61 8.14 -9.29
N PHE A 35 7.60 7.29 -9.17
CA PHE A 35 6.21 7.60 -9.49
C PHE A 35 5.31 7.21 -8.32
N ALA A 36 4.45 8.12 -7.88
CA ALA A 36 3.45 7.91 -6.84
C ALA A 36 2.08 7.70 -7.48
N ALA A 37 1.75 6.43 -7.75
CA ALA A 37 0.52 6.05 -8.44
C ALA A 37 -0.70 6.24 -7.53
N GLN A 38 -1.55 7.20 -7.87
CA GLN A 38 -2.87 7.38 -7.25
C GLN A 38 -3.87 6.41 -7.87
N VAL A 39 -4.22 5.35 -7.13
CA VAL A 39 -5.18 4.35 -7.59
C VAL A 39 -6.58 4.96 -7.67
N ARG A 40 -7.24 4.79 -8.81
CA ARG A 40 -8.62 5.23 -8.99
C ARG A 40 -9.58 4.23 -8.35
N LEU A 41 -10.30 4.73 -7.36
CA LEU A 41 -11.29 3.94 -6.63
C LEU A 41 -12.67 4.03 -7.30
N PRO A 42 -13.47 2.95 -7.27
CA PRO A 42 -14.89 3.03 -7.59
C PRO A 42 -15.63 3.87 -6.54
N GLN A 43 -16.84 4.29 -6.89
CA GLN A 43 -17.69 5.06 -5.98
C GLN A 43 -18.01 4.22 -4.72
N SER A 44 -17.85 4.82 -3.54
CA SER A 44 -18.16 4.18 -2.24
C SER A 44 -17.30 2.97 -1.90
N PHE A 45 -15.97 3.09 -2.03
CA PHE A 45 -15.03 2.04 -1.66
C PHE A 45 -14.92 1.83 -0.13
N LEU A 46 -14.91 0.57 0.30
CA LEU A 46 -14.91 0.17 1.71
C LEU A 46 -13.59 -0.47 2.15
N ILE A 47 -13.07 -0.03 3.29
CA ILE A 47 -12.05 -0.79 4.02
C ILE A 47 -12.76 -1.69 5.01
N ARG A 48 -12.40 -2.98 5.01
CA ARG A 48 -12.89 -3.98 5.96
C ARG A 48 -11.74 -4.50 6.79
N TYR A 49 -12.00 -4.71 8.07
CA TYR A 49 -11.04 -5.34 8.95
C TYR A 49 -11.74 -6.04 10.09
N ARG A 50 -11.01 -6.97 10.69
CA ARG A 50 -11.44 -7.67 11.89
C ARG A 50 -10.75 -7.08 13.11
N SER A 51 -11.52 -6.54 14.03
CA SER A 51 -11.00 -6.06 15.31
C SER A 51 -10.60 -7.25 16.21
N PHE A 52 -9.48 -7.10 16.91
CA PHE A 52 -9.01 -8.06 17.91
C PHE A 52 -9.44 -7.56 19.29
N GLN A 53 -10.68 -7.86 19.69
CA GLN A 53 -11.13 -7.65 21.06
C GLN A 53 -10.88 -8.93 21.86
N GLY A 54 -9.76 -8.95 22.60
CA GLY A 54 -9.43 -10.01 23.54
C GLY A 54 -8.24 -9.63 24.42
N SER A 55 -8.32 -9.92 25.72
CA SER A 55 -7.15 -9.96 26.60
C SER A 55 -6.23 -11.09 26.12
N LEU A 56 -4.90 -10.87 26.19
CA LEU A 56 -3.86 -11.83 25.77
C LEU A 56 -3.89 -13.20 26.50
N ASP A 57 -4.86 -13.40 27.40
CA ASP A 57 -4.78 -14.36 28.50
C ASP A 57 -5.77 -15.54 28.37
N SER A 58 -6.66 -15.53 27.38
CA SER A 58 -7.69 -16.56 27.22
C SER A 58 -7.75 -17.06 25.78
N GLN A 59 -7.19 -18.25 25.58
CA GLN A 59 -7.04 -18.96 24.30
C GLN A 59 -8.36 -19.51 23.73
N ASP A 60 -9.50 -19.19 24.31
CA ASP A 60 -10.80 -19.73 23.91
C ASP A 60 -11.83 -18.61 23.70
N ASN A 61 -12.27 -18.49 22.45
CA ASN A 61 -13.31 -17.60 21.90
C ASN A 61 -12.93 -16.13 21.65
N GLU A 62 -12.01 -15.91 20.70
CA GLU A 62 -11.85 -14.61 20.05
C GLU A 62 -13.13 -14.25 19.26
N VAL A 63 -13.99 -13.40 19.83
CA VAL A 63 -15.11 -12.79 19.09
C VAL A 63 -14.53 -11.69 18.21
N HIS A 64 -14.34 -12.04 16.96
CA HIS A 64 -13.87 -11.14 15.92
C HIS A 64 -15.01 -10.28 15.38
N ALA A 65 -15.11 -9.03 15.85
CA ALA A 65 -16.02 -8.06 15.24
C ALA A 65 -15.46 -7.63 13.88
N GLU A 66 -16.23 -7.83 12.81
CA GLU A 66 -15.93 -7.25 11.49
C GLU A 66 -16.39 -5.79 11.48
N GLU A 67 -15.43 -4.89 11.28
CA GLU A 67 -15.63 -3.45 11.18
C GLU A 67 -15.32 -2.99 9.75
N SER A 68 -15.96 -1.90 9.33
CA SER A 68 -15.71 -1.31 8.02
C SER A 68 -15.99 0.18 7.99
N PHE A 69 -15.30 0.87 7.09
CA PHE A 69 -15.48 2.31 6.85
C PHE A 69 -15.23 2.66 5.38
N HIS A 70 -15.80 3.78 4.93
CA HIS A 70 -15.62 4.28 3.57
C HIS A 70 -14.38 5.16 3.46
N ILE A 71 -13.74 5.10 2.29
CA ILE A 71 -12.65 5.99 1.92
C ILE A 71 -12.89 6.58 0.52
N GLU A 72 -12.34 7.77 0.30
CA GLU A 72 -12.32 8.43 -1.01
C GLU A 72 -10.99 8.21 -1.74
N HIS A 73 -9.91 7.98 -1.00
CA HIS A 73 -8.57 7.85 -1.55
C HIS A 73 -7.77 6.79 -0.79
N LEU A 74 -6.98 6.02 -1.53
CA LEU A 74 -5.92 5.17 -0.99
C LEU A 74 -4.58 5.94 -1.00
N PRO A 75 -3.66 5.65 -0.07
CA PRO A 75 -2.27 6.04 -0.20
C PRO A 75 -1.71 5.62 -1.56
N PRO A 76 -0.80 6.40 -2.17
CA PRO A 76 -0.21 6.02 -3.43
C PRO A 76 0.61 4.73 -3.33
N ILE A 77 0.76 4.07 -4.47
CA ILE A 77 1.78 3.05 -4.66
C ILE A 77 3.02 3.75 -5.19
N ASP A 78 4.12 3.65 -4.46
CA ASP A 78 5.40 4.19 -4.91
C ASP A 78 6.09 3.16 -5.80
N LEU A 79 6.33 3.54 -7.05
CA LEU A 79 7.18 2.84 -8.00
C LEU A 79 8.50 3.60 -8.12
N CYS A 80 9.59 3.02 -7.61
CA CYS A 80 10.94 3.52 -7.88
C CYS A 80 11.54 2.71 -9.02
N PHE A 81 12.15 3.37 -10.00
CA PHE A 81 12.77 2.69 -11.14
C PHE A 81 14.19 3.21 -11.40
N ARG A 82 14.97 2.39 -12.09
CA ARG A 82 16.32 2.69 -12.56
C ARG A 82 16.53 2.01 -13.90
N PHE A 83 17.02 2.74 -14.88
CA PHE A 83 17.29 2.18 -16.20
C PHE A 83 18.66 1.51 -16.25
N PRO A 84 18.76 0.24 -16.63
CA PRO A 84 20.03 -0.34 -17.05
C PRO A 84 20.45 0.25 -18.40
N GLU A 85 21.74 0.19 -18.72
CA GLU A 85 22.28 0.63 -20.02
C GLU A 85 21.65 -0.12 -21.22
N THR A 86 21.07 -1.29 -20.95
CA THR A 86 20.49 -2.17 -21.96
C THR A 86 18.98 -1.97 -22.17
N TYR A 87 18.33 -1.11 -21.39
CA TYR A 87 16.92 -0.71 -21.58
C TYR A 87 16.82 0.42 -22.63
N PRO A 88 15.79 0.44 -23.49
CA PRO A 88 14.63 -0.45 -23.52
C PRO A 88 14.81 -1.72 -24.36
N LEU A 89 15.89 -1.84 -25.13
CA LEU A 89 15.98 -2.85 -26.20
C LEU A 89 16.18 -4.30 -25.71
N GLN A 90 16.80 -4.53 -24.55
CA GLN A 90 17.19 -5.88 -24.12
C GLN A 90 16.69 -6.27 -22.73
N THR A 91 16.53 -5.32 -21.82
CA THR A 91 16.11 -5.59 -20.43
C THR A 91 15.08 -4.56 -19.99
N CYS A 92 14.23 -4.95 -19.04
CA CYS A 92 13.26 -4.04 -18.41
C CYS A 92 13.97 -3.07 -17.45
N PRO A 93 13.31 -1.97 -17.04
CA PRO A 93 13.80 -1.15 -15.94
C PRO A 93 13.97 -2.01 -14.68
N ALA A 94 14.99 -1.75 -13.88
CA ALA A 94 15.05 -2.27 -12.52
C ALA A 94 14.07 -1.45 -11.66
N PHE A 95 13.21 -2.08 -10.88
CA PHE A 95 12.18 -1.36 -10.13
C PHE A 95 11.86 -1.97 -8.77
N LEU A 96 11.22 -1.15 -7.93
CA LEU A 96 10.70 -1.49 -6.62
C LEU A 96 9.31 -0.90 -6.46
N LEU A 97 8.36 -1.72 -6.01
CA LEU A 97 7.04 -1.28 -5.59
C LEU A 97 6.94 -1.24 -4.07
N SER A 98 6.39 -0.15 -3.54
CA SER A 98 6.07 0.02 -2.12
C SER A 98 4.62 0.46 -1.97
N CYS A 99 3.90 -0.19 -1.07
CA CYS A 99 2.50 0.09 -0.80
C CYS A 99 2.15 -0.33 0.63
N ASN A 100 1.34 0.48 1.32
CA ASN A 100 0.95 0.22 2.70
C ASN A 100 -0.33 -0.62 2.84
N TRP A 101 -1.12 -0.74 1.77
CA TRP A 101 -2.43 -1.38 1.78
C TRP A 101 -2.48 -2.65 0.92
N LEU A 102 -1.34 -3.10 0.39
CA LEU A 102 -1.19 -4.38 -0.31
C LEU A 102 -0.33 -5.35 0.51
N THR A 103 -0.66 -6.63 0.39
CA THR A 103 0.17 -7.70 0.94
C THR A 103 1.44 -7.92 0.11
N LEU A 104 2.48 -8.50 0.71
CA LEU A 104 3.71 -8.86 0.00
C LEU A 104 3.45 -9.79 -1.19
N LYS A 105 2.46 -10.69 -1.07
CA LYS A 105 2.04 -11.57 -2.17
C LYS A 105 1.48 -10.75 -3.32
N GLN A 106 0.55 -9.83 -3.06
CA GLN A 106 -0.02 -8.97 -4.10
C GLN A 106 1.04 -8.09 -4.76
N LEU A 107 1.97 -7.51 -3.99
CA LEU A 107 3.10 -6.76 -4.55
C LEU A 107 3.99 -7.63 -5.45
N SER A 108 4.27 -8.87 -5.05
CA SER A 108 5.03 -9.82 -5.86
C SER A 108 4.30 -10.20 -7.16
N ASP A 109 2.98 -10.35 -7.10
CA ASP A 109 2.13 -10.61 -8.27
C ASP A 109 2.16 -9.43 -9.24
N LEU A 110 2.14 -8.19 -8.73
CA LEU A 110 2.28 -6.97 -9.53
C LEU A 110 3.64 -6.85 -10.18
N CYS A 111 4.74 -7.11 -9.47
CA CYS A 111 6.07 -7.08 -10.07
C CYS A 111 6.17 -8.03 -11.27
N ARG A 112 5.70 -9.28 -11.11
CA ARG A 112 5.67 -10.26 -12.20
C ARG A 112 4.80 -9.81 -13.38
N HIS A 113 3.70 -9.12 -13.09
CA HIS A 113 2.86 -8.57 -14.15
C HIS A 113 3.56 -7.44 -14.91
N LEU A 114 4.17 -6.49 -14.22
CA LEU A 114 4.92 -5.38 -14.85
C LEU A 114 6.05 -5.91 -15.75
N GLU A 115 6.80 -6.90 -15.27
CA GLU A 115 7.83 -7.61 -16.07
C GLU A 115 7.23 -8.26 -17.32
N SER A 116 6.10 -8.95 -17.18
CA SER A 116 5.40 -9.59 -18.31
C SER A 116 4.87 -8.57 -19.34
N VAL A 117 4.40 -7.41 -18.87
CA VAL A 117 3.93 -6.31 -19.72
C VAL A 117 5.11 -5.74 -20.52
N TRP A 118 6.27 -5.59 -19.90
CA TRP A 118 7.48 -5.19 -20.62
C TRP A 118 7.91 -6.25 -21.64
N ASP A 119 7.95 -7.53 -21.27
CA ASP A 119 8.42 -8.60 -22.18
C ASP A 119 7.56 -8.73 -23.45
N SER A 120 6.28 -8.34 -23.36
CA SER A 120 5.37 -8.32 -24.50
C SER A 120 5.59 -7.14 -25.46
N ASN A 121 6.06 -5.99 -24.95
CA ASN A 121 6.23 -4.76 -25.73
C ASN A 121 7.69 -4.54 -26.17
N ARG A 122 8.65 -4.82 -25.28
CA ARG A 122 10.11 -4.62 -25.44
C ARG A 122 10.50 -3.23 -25.95
N ASP A 123 9.88 -2.22 -25.35
CA ASP A 123 10.10 -0.80 -25.64
C ASP A 123 9.93 0.03 -24.35
N ALA A 124 9.95 1.36 -24.48
CA ALA A 124 9.57 2.32 -23.44
C ALA A 124 8.24 1.90 -22.76
N ILE A 125 8.26 1.71 -21.45
CA ILE A 125 7.20 1.00 -20.72
C ILE A 125 6.61 1.77 -19.54
N LEU A 126 7.28 2.80 -19.05
CA LEU A 126 6.90 3.47 -17.80
C LEU A 126 5.49 4.07 -17.89
N PHE A 127 5.13 4.69 -19.02
CA PHE A 127 3.78 5.22 -19.20
C PHE A 127 2.71 4.12 -19.05
N THR A 128 2.93 2.99 -19.70
CA THR A 128 2.04 1.82 -19.62
C THR A 128 1.92 1.31 -18.19
N TRP A 129 3.06 1.18 -17.48
CA TRP A 129 3.07 0.79 -16.07
C TRP A 129 2.33 1.80 -15.18
N PHE A 130 2.48 3.10 -15.42
CA PHE A 130 1.83 4.14 -14.63
C PHE A 130 0.32 4.08 -14.80
N GLN A 131 -0.16 3.96 -16.03
CA GLN A 131 -1.58 3.77 -16.33
C GLN A 131 -2.13 2.50 -15.67
N PHE A 132 -1.46 1.37 -15.82
CA PHE A 132 -1.88 0.12 -15.20
C PHE A 132 -2.02 0.26 -13.66
N LEU A 133 -1.01 0.86 -13.02
CA LEU A 133 -1.01 1.06 -11.55
C LEU A 133 -2.11 2.02 -11.10
N GLN A 134 -2.53 2.98 -11.92
CA GLN A 134 -3.59 3.94 -11.60
C GLN A 134 -4.99 3.38 -11.88
N ASP A 135 -5.13 2.57 -12.93
CA ASP A 135 -6.42 2.29 -13.58
C ASP A 135 -6.89 0.85 -13.41
N GLU A 136 -5.96 -0.10 -13.49
CA GLU A 136 -6.27 -1.52 -13.74
C GLU A 136 -5.89 -2.42 -12.55
N ILE A 137 -5.14 -1.86 -11.59
CA ILE A 137 -4.59 -2.64 -10.46
C ILE A 137 -5.68 -3.31 -9.62
N LEU A 138 -6.80 -2.63 -9.40
CA LEU A 138 -7.91 -3.16 -8.60
C LEU A 138 -8.53 -4.37 -9.29
N ASP A 139 -8.81 -4.26 -10.58
CA ASP A 139 -9.34 -5.34 -11.41
C ASP A 139 -8.36 -6.51 -11.54
N PHE A 140 -7.06 -6.22 -11.64
CA PHE A 140 -6.00 -7.22 -11.65
C PHE A 140 -5.97 -8.02 -10.35
N LEU A 141 -6.02 -7.32 -9.21
CA LEU A 141 -6.01 -7.91 -7.87
C LEU A 141 -7.37 -8.47 -7.42
N LYS A 142 -8.41 -8.32 -8.26
CA LYS A 142 -9.81 -8.72 -7.95
C LYS A 142 -10.35 -8.03 -6.70
N ILE A 143 -9.96 -6.77 -6.52
CA ILE A 143 -10.45 -5.86 -5.50
C ILE A 143 -11.50 -4.98 -6.16
N ASN A 144 -12.78 -5.22 -5.84
CA ASN A 144 -13.87 -4.46 -6.45
C ASN A 144 -14.24 -3.27 -5.54
N ASP A 145 -15.21 -3.46 -4.65
CA ASP A 145 -15.77 -2.37 -3.83
C ASP A 145 -15.22 -2.34 -2.40
N SER A 146 -14.39 -3.33 -2.03
CA SER A 146 -13.82 -3.38 -0.70
C SER A 146 -12.44 -4.02 -0.62
N LEU A 147 -11.59 -3.48 0.25
CA LEU A 147 -10.29 -4.01 0.61
C LEU A 147 -10.30 -4.54 2.05
N ASP A 148 -9.96 -5.81 2.22
CA ASP A 148 -9.72 -6.40 3.54
C ASP A 148 -8.27 -6.20 3.97
N ILE A 149 -8.08 -5.47 5.07
CA ILE A 149 -6.76 -5.16 5.64
C ILE A 149 -6.46 -5.98 6.90
N THR A 150 -7.28 -6.98 7.24
CA THR A 150 -7.15 -7.78 8.47
C THR A 150 -5.74 -8.36 8.62
N GLU A 151 -5.21 -8.99 7.57
CA GLU A 151 -3.88 -9.58 7.61
C GLU A 151 -2.79 -8.51 7.74
N LEU A 152 -2.94 -7.34 7.10
CA LEU A 152 -1.99 -6.24 7.23
C LEU A 152 -1.93 -5.70 8.66
N LEU A 153 -3.08 -5.60 9.33
CA LEU A 153 -3.16 -5.16 10.71
C LEU A 153 -2.49 -6.15 11.67
N LYS A 154 -2.67 -7.46 11.48
CA LYS A 154 -1.98 -8.49 12.28
C LYS A 154 -0.47 -8.29 12.28
N PHE A 155 0.13 -8.12 11.10
CA PHE A 155 1.58 -7.93 10.98
C PHE A 155 2.04 -6.61 11.62
N LYS A 156 1.34 -5.50 11.37
CA LYS A 156 1.71 -4.18 11.91
C LYS A 156 1.58 -4.10 13.43
N ILE A 157 0.58 -4.79 14.01
CA ILE A 157 0.42 -4.89 15.47
C ILE A 157 1.57 -5.73 16.07
N GLN A 158 1.89 -6.89 15.49
CA GLN A 158 2.98 -7.74 15.97
C GLN A 158 4.35 -7.05 15.94
N ASP A 159 4.66 -6.28 14.89
CA ASP A 159 5.93 -5.52 14.81
C ASP A 159 6.00 -4.39 15.85
N ASN A 160 4.88 -3.73 16.16
CA ASN A 160 4.82 -2.73 17.23
C ASN A 160 5.08 -3.35 18.61
N PHE A 161 4.70 -4.61 18.85
CA PHE A 161 5.02 -5.33 20.08
C PHE A 161 6.49 -5.73 20.17
N ARG A 162 7.11 -6.16 19.05
CA ARG A 162 8.54 -6.50 19.01
C ARG A 162 9.45 -5.30 19.27
N THR A 163 9.05 -4.13 18.79
CA THR A 163 9.83 -2.89 18.97
C THR A 163 9.73 -2.32 20.39
N ARG A 164 8.81 -2.84 21.22
CA ARG A 164 8.56 -2.38 22.59
C ARG A 164 9.17 -3.24 23.69
N VAL A 165 9.97 -4.27 23.41
CA VAL A 165 10.66 -5.02 24.47
C VAL A 165 11.72 -4.11 25.11
N PRO A 166 11.51 -3.61 26.34
CA PRO A 166 12.60 -3.01 27.09
C PRO A 166 13.40 -4.19 27.64
N SER A 167 14.66 -4.31 27.25
CA SER A 167 15.60 -5.07 28.07
C SER A 167 15.62 -4.40 29.44
N ASN A 168 15.05 -5.04 30.47
CA ASN A 168 15.60 -5.11 31.82
C ASN A 168 14.70 -5.92 32.76
N ASP A 169 15.36 -6.76 33.56
CA ASP A 169 14.88 -7.34 34.80
C ASP A 169 14.14 -6.31 35.65
N GLU A 170 12.94 -6.63 36.14
CA GLU A 170 12.58 -6.69 37.55
C GLU A 170 11.06 -6.91 37.73
N SER A 171 10.74 -7.53 38.86
CA SER A 171 9.50 -8.18 39.24
C SER A 171 8.28 -7.27 39.48
N CYS A 172 7.12 -7.92 39.33
CA CYS A 172 5.74 -7.63 39.72
C CYS A 172 5.52 -6.61 40.85
N ASP A 173 4.52 -5.71 40.68
CA ASP A 173 3.40 -5.66 41.61
C ASP A 173 2.12 -5.05 41.00
N ASP A 174 1.02 -5.45 41.63
CA ASP A 174 -0.41 -5.45 41.29
C ASP A 174 -1.16 -4.09 41.31
N SER A 175 -2.29 -4.07 40.60
CA SER A 175 -3.60 -3.52 41.00
C SER A 175 -4.33 -2.76 39.88
N GLY A 176 -5.52 -3.25 39.54
CA GLY A 176 -6.31 -2.87 38.36
C GLY A 176 -7.15 -1.59 38.45
N GLY A 177 -7.81 -1.30 37.33
CA GLY A 177 -8.81 -0.25 37.18
C GLY A 177 -9.41 -0.21 35.77
N THR A 178 -10.68 -0.59 35.68
CA THR A 178 -11.53 -0.75 34.49
C THR A 178 -11.70 0.50 33.63
N ALA A 179 -11.51 0.37 32.31
CA ALA A 179 -11.95 1.35 31.31
C ALA A 179 -12.75 0.69 30.17
N THR A 180 -14.00 0.34 30.45
CA THR A 180 -14.99 -0.06 29.43
C THR A 180 -15.70 1.19 28.91
N LYS A 181 -15.19 1.76 27.81
CA LYS A 181 -15.84 2.61 26.78
C LYS A 181 -14.74 3.46 26.14
N ASP A 182 -14.15 2.99 25.04
CA ASP A 182 -13.40 3.81 24.06
C ASP A 182 -12.77 3.02 22.88
N CYS A 183 -12.90 1.68 22.83
CA CYS A 183 -12.18 0.83 21.87
C CYS A 183 -12.43 1.20 20.39
N SER A 184 -13.69 1.35 19.95
CA SER A 184 -14.01 1.47 18.51
C SER A 184 -13.53 2.78 17.84
N LEU A 185 -13.40 3.88 18.61
CA LEU A 185 -12.92 5.17 18.10
C LEU A 185 -11.39 5.31 18.16
N GLN A 186 -10.74 4.59 19.07
CA GLN A 186 -9.28 4.53 19.14
C GLN A 186 -8.73 3.62 18.05
N ASP A 187 -9.37 2.45 17.83
CA ASP A 187 -8.98 1.48 16.81
C ASP A 187 -9.03 2.08 15.40
N MET A 188 -10.09 2.83 15.04
CA MET A 188 -10.19 3.48 13.73
C MET A 188 -9.11 4.56 13.51
N LYS A 189 -8.79 5.36 14.55
CA LYS A 189 -7.75 6.39 14.46
C LYS A 189 -6.39 5.73 14.26
N THR A 190 -6.09 4.71 15.06
CA THR A 190 -4.85 3.94 14.96
C THR A 190 -4.71 3.22 13.61
N ILE A 191 -5.78 2.62 13.06
CA ILE A 191 -5.73 1.97 11.74
C ILE A 191 -5.54 2.99 10.61
N SER A 192 -6.28 4.10 10.66
CA SER A 192 -6.17 5.19 9.69
C SER A 192 -4.77 5.81 9.69
N GLU A 193 -4.14 5.94 10.87
CA GLU A 193 -2.77 6.42 11.03
C GLU A 193 -1.72 5.38 10.58
N ILE A 194 -1.88 4.10 10.94
CA ILE A 194 -0.94 3.03 10.56
C ILE A 194 -0.86 2.85 9.05
N LEU A 195 -2.00 2.97 8.36
CA LEU A 195 -2.11 2.74 6.93
C LEU A 195 -2.17 4.05 6.12
N ASN A 196 -2.09 5.22 6.77
CA ASN A 196 -2.27 6.54 6.16
C ASN A 196 -3.60 6.68 5.37
N LEU A 197 -4.66 6.00 5.82
CA LEU A 197 -5.98 6.07 5.21
C LEU A 197 -6.73 7.30 5.76
N LYS A 198 -7.39 8.06 4.89
CA LYS A 198 -8.29 9.14 5.32
C LYS A 198 -9.73 8.65 5.28
N PRO A 199 -10.39 8.40 6.43
CA PRO A 199 -11.79 8.00 6.45
C PRO A 199 -12.66 9.15 5.91
N SER A 200 -13.62 8.84 5.04
CA SER A 200 -14.59 9.82 4.56
C SER A 200 -15.48 10.23 5.72
N ILE A 201 -15.44 11.51 6.09
CA ILE A 201 -16.27 12.09 7.17
C ILE A 201 -17.69 12.30 6.64
N SER A 202 -18.37 11.20 6.30
CA SER A 202 -19.76 11.18 5.85
C SER A 202 -20.42 9.92 6.40
N GLY A 203 -20.80 10.00 7.68
CA GLY A 203 -21.95 9.32 8.31
C GLY A 203 -22.17 7.82 8.07
N GLY A 204 -21.98 7.04 9.13
CA GLY A 204 -22.76 5.82 9.37
C GLY A 204 -21.92 4.58 9.69
N PHE A 205 -21.69 4.33 10.98
CA PHE A 205 -21.30 3.01 11.45
C PHE A 205 -22.45 2.03 11.16
N ILE A 206 -22.28 1.16 10.16
CA ILE A 206 -23.20 0.03 9.97
C ILE A 206 -22.72 -1.10 10.88
N LYS A 207 -23.13 -1.05 12.15
CA LYS A 207 -23.10 -2.25 13.00
C LYS A 207 -24.21 -3.17 12.51
N ARG A 208 -23.87 -4.26 11.83
CA ARG A 208 -24.85 -5.34 11.60
C ARG A 208 -25.11 -6.02 12.94
N SER A 209 -26.38 -5.99 13.34
CA SER A 209 -26.93 -6.62 14.55
C SER A 209 -26.93 -8.13 14.46
#